data_AF-A0A521L8S1-F1
#
_entry.id   AF-A0A521L8S1-F1
#
_cell.length_a   1.000
_cell.length_b   1.000
_cell.length_c   1.000
_cell.angle_alpha   90.00
_cell.angle_beta   90.00
_cell.angle_gamma   90.00
#
_symmetry.space_group_name_H-M   'P 1'
#
loop_
_entity.id
_entity.type
_entity.pdbx_description
1 polymer ?
#
loop_
_entity_poly.entity_id
_entity_poly.type
_entity_poly.pdbx_seq_one_letter_code
_entity_poly.pdbx_strand_id
1 'polypeptide(L)' 'MQLDKKLIGHTFQPFSTVVEAGKIRLFCKAIGEEDAIYSDEAAAKAAGYRGITAPLTFLRALQADDPNKGGLLRLLNV' A
#
# COMPACT_ATOMS: atom_id res chain seq x y z
N MET A 1 7.63 19.68 -21.82
CA MET A 1 8.09 18.28 -22.01
C MET A 1 6.86 17.43 -22.32
N GLN A 2 6.88 16.64 -23.40
CA GLN A 2 5.73 15.82 -23.80
C GLN A 2 6.05 14.35 -23.51
N LEU A 3 5.13 13.62 -22.86
CA LEU A 3 5.27 12.18 -22.60
C LEU A 3 5.09 11.39 -23.90
N ASP A 4 5.90 10.33 -24.10
CA ASP A 4 5.76 9.43 -25.24
C ASP A 4 4.45 8.64 -25.16
N LYS A 5 3.53 8.93 -26.08
CA LYS A 5 2.21 8.28 -26.14
C LYS A 5 2.30 6.78 -26.47
N LYS A 6 3.42 6.27 -27.00
CA LYS A 6 3.62 4.83 -27.23
C LYS A 6 3.60 4.01 -25.94
N LEU A 7 3.82 4.66 -24.79
CA LEU A 7 3.79 4.02 -23.47
C LEU A 7 2.38 3.84 -22.91
N ILE A 8 1.34 4.38 -23.56
CA ILE A 8 -0.06 4.18 -23.13
C ILE A 8 -0.40 2.69 -23.25
N GLY A 9 -0.91 2.11 -22.16
CA GLY A 9 -1.21 0.68 -22.08
C GLY A 9 -0.03 -0.19 -21.62
N HIS A 10 1.13 0.40 -21.30
CA HIS A 10 2.24 -0.34 -20.70
C HIS A 10 1.83 -0.93 -19.33
N THR A 11 2.05 -2.24 -19.15
CA THR A 11 1.79 -2.96 -17.90
C THR A 11 3.09 -3.31 -17.19
N PHE A 12 3.16 -3.06 -15.88
CA PHE A 12 4.27 -3.50 -15.05
C PHE A 12 4.06 -4.95 -14.59
N GLN A 13 5.16 -5.64 -14.26
CA GLN A 13 5.08 -6.98 -13.70
C GLN A 13 4.36 -6.95 -12.34
N PRO A 14 3.37 -7.81 -12.10
CA PRO A 14 2.72 -7.89 -10.80
C PRO A 14 3.70 -8.40 -9.75
N PHE A 15 3.51 -7.99 -8.49
CA PHE A 15 4.23 -8.53 -7.35
C PHE A 15 3.26 -8.87 -6.23
N SER A 16 3.71 -9.69 -5.28
CA SER A 16 2.96 -10.05 -4.08
C SER A 16 3.79 -9.72 -2.85
N THR A 17 3.13 -9.27 -1.79
CA THR A 17 3.74 -8.97 -0.50
C THR A 17 2.76 -9.30 0.62
N VAL A 18 3.29 -9.53 1.82
CA VAL A 18 2.47 -9.79 3.01
C VAL A 18 2.00 -8.45 3.60
N VAL A 19 0.69 -8.35 3.84
CA VAL A 19 0.10 -7.21 4.55
C VAL A 19 0.27 -7.44 6.05
N GLU A 20 1.31 -6.84 6.62
CA GLU A 20 1.66 -7.01 8.03
C GLU A 20 0.97 -5.99 8.94
N ALA A 21 0.47 -6.44 10.08
CA ALA A 21 -0.17 -5.59 11.09
C ALA A 21 0.76 -4.48 11.61
N GLY A 22 2.07 -4.73 11.70
CA GLY A 22 3.05 -3.72 12.12
C GLY A 22 3.12 -2.53 11.14
N LYS A 23 3.12 -2.80 9.83
CA LYS A 23 3.08 -1.75 8.80
C LYS A 23 1.76 -0.98 8.82
N ILE A 24 0.64 -1.66 9.03
CA ILE A 24 -0.67 -1.02 9.18
C ILE A 24 -0.66 -0.02 10.33
N ARG A 25 -0.18 -0.44 11.51
CA ARG A 25 -0.08 0.43 12.70
C ARG A 25 0.80 1.64 12.43
N LEU A 26 1.95 1.44 11.79
CA LEU A 26 2.85 2.54 11.44
C LEU A 26 2.22 3.51 10.44
N PHE A 27 1.49 3.00 9.45
CA PHE A 27 0.77 3.81 8.49
C PHE A 27 -0.33 4.63 9.15
N CYS A 28 -1.15 4.02 10.02
CA CYS A 28 -2.20 4.72 10.76
C CYS A 28 -1.62 5.86 11.60
N LYS A 29 -0.51 5.59 12.31
CA LYS A 29 0.24 6.62 13.04
C LYS A 29 0.73 7.75 12.13
N ALA A 30 1.17 7.45 10.91
CA ALA A 30 1.68 8.45 9.98
C ALA A 30 0.57 9.37 9.42
N ILE A 31 -0.66 8.85 9.29
CA ILE A 31 -1.80 9.63 8.78
C ILE A 31 -2.72 10.19 9.87
N GLY A 32 -2.45 9.88 11.14
CA GLY A 32 -3.27 10.29 12.29
C GLY A 32 -4.57 9.49 12.43
N GLU A 33 -4.62 8.26 11.93
CA GLU A 33 -5.75 7.34 12.11
C GLU A 33 -5.65 6.66 13.48
N GLU A 34 -6.71 6.73 14.26
CA GLU A 34 -6.75 6.34 15.68
C GLU A 34 -7.74 5.20 15.97
N ASP A 35 -8.54 4.76 14.99
CA ASP A 35 -9.48 3.66 15.22
C ASP A 35 -8.74 2.37 15.63
N ALA A 36 -9.21 1.79 16.75
CA ALA A 36 -8.64 0.59 17.35
C ALA A 36 -8.70 -0.63 16.42
N ILE A 37 -9.61 -0.69 15.43
CA ILE A 37 -9.67 -1.81 14.47
C ILE A 37 -8.39 -1.96 13.62
N TYR A 38 -7.56 -0.92 13.56
CA TYR A 38 -6.30 -0.91 12.82
C TYR A 38 -5.07 -1.20 13.69
N SER A 39 -5.22 -1.23 15.02
CA SER A 39 -4.09 -1.35 15.95
C SER A 39 -4.26 -2.40 17.03
N ASP A 40 -5.49 -2.77 17.38
CA ASP A 40 -5.82 -3.79 18.37
C ASP A 40 -6.56 -4.96 17.70
N GLU A 41 -5.98 -6.16 17.83
CA GLU A 41 -6.57 -7.37 17.28
C GLU A 41 -7.85 -7.79 18.01
N ALA A 42 -7.97 -7.51 19.31
CA ALA A 42 -9.18 -7.77 20.07
C ALA A 42 -10.31 -6.85 19.62
N ALA A 43 -10.03 -5.55 19.45
CA ALA A 43 -11.00 -4.58 18.93
C ALA A 43 -11.47 -4.95 17.51
N ALA A 44 -10.54 -5.33 16.62
CA ALA A 44 -10.87 -5.77 15.27
C ALA A 44 -11.75 -7.03 15.27
N LYS A 45 -11.45 -8.01 16.13
CA LYS A 45 -12.26 -9.23 16.28
C LYS A 45 -13.64 -8.94 16.87
N ALA A 46 -13.74 -8.05 17.86
CA ALA A 46 -15.01 -7.62 18.42
C ALA A 46 -15.89 -6.90 17.39
N ALA A 47 -15.28 -6.18 16.44
CA ALA A 47 -15.94 -5.57 15.29
C ALA A 47 -16.31 -6.57 14.17
N GLY A 48 -16.02 -7.87 14.34
CA GLY A 48 -16.38 -8.93 13.39
C GLY A 48 -15.31 -9.23 12.33
N TYR A 49 -14.13 -8.62 12.42
CA TYR A 49 -13.03 -8.91 11.51
C TYR A 49 -12.20 -10.11 11.99
N ARG A 50 -11.49 -10.76 11.06
CA ARG A 50 -10.59 -11.88 11.39
C ARG A 50 -9.35 -11.42 12.19
N GLY A 51 -8.99 -10.15 12.10
CA GLY A 51 -7.85 -9.52 12.75
C GLY A 51 -7.72 -8.06 12.31
N ILE A 52 -6.57 -7.45 12.58
CA ILE A 52 -6.29 -6.06 12.22
C ILE A 52 -6.58 -5.81 10.74
N THR A 53 -7.34 -4.76 10.47
CA THR A 53 -7.74 -4.38 9.11
C THR A 53 -6.76 -3.37 8.51
N ALA A 54 -6.70 -3.28 7.19
CA ALA A 54 -5.93 -2.24 6.52
C ALA A 54 -6.84 -1.06 6.16
N PRO A 55 -6.44 0.19 6.44
CA PRO A 55 -7.16 1.36 5.94
C PRO A 55 -7.27 1.34 4.40
N LEU A 56 -8.33 1.94 3.85
CA LEU A 56 -8.60 1.94 2.41
C LEU A 56 -7.43 2.51 1.57
N THR A 57 -6.66 3.43 2.14
CA THR A 57 -5.50 4.08 1.49
C THR A 57 -4.17 3.36 1.73
N PHE A 58 -4.15 2.26 2.51
CA PHE A 58 -2.92 1.53 2.87
C PHE A 58 -2.16 0.98 1.65
N LEU A 59 -2.84 0.72 0.53
CA LEU A 59 -2.21 0.32 -0.73
C LEU A 59 -1.13 1.32 -1.19
N ARG A 60 -1.23 2.59 -0.81
CA ARG A 60 -0.19 3.58 -1.11
C ARG A 60 1.14 3.25 -0.43
N ALA A 61 1.11 2.78 0.80
CA ALA A 61 2.30 2.36 1.55
C ALA A 61 2.88 1.06 0.98
N LEU A 62 2.01 0.13 0.56
CA LEU A 62 2.44 -1.14 -0.04
C LEU A 62 3.20 -0.98 -1.36
N GLN A 63 3.03 0.14 -2.09
CA GLN A 63 3.85 0.42 -3.27
C GLN A 63 5.35 0.49 -2.96
N ALA A 64 5.74 0.76 -1.71
CA ALA A 64 7.15 0.76 -1.29
C ALA A 64 7.77 -0.64 -1.25
N ASP A 65 6.94 -1.68 -1.17
CA ASP A 65 7.35 -3.09 -1.15
C ASP A 65 7.61 -3.65 -2.56
N ASP A 66 7.27 -2.90 -3.62
CA ASP A 66 7.53 -3.32 -5.01
C ASP A 66 9.04 -3.52 -5.23
N PRO A 67 9.50 -4.75 -5.55
CA PRO A 67 10.90 -5.01 -5.87
C PRO A 67 11.41 -4.17 -7.06
N ASN A 68 10.50 -3.77 -7.95
CA ASN A 68 10.76 -2.97 -9.14
C ASN A 68 10.39 -1.48 -8.96
N LYS A 69 10.27 -1.00 -7.71
CA LYS A 69 9.97 0.41 -7.42
C LYS A 69 10.82 1.37 -8.26
N GLY A 70 10.20 2.46 -8.73
CA GLY A 70 10.83 3.38 -9.68
C GLY A 70 10.86 2.87 -11.13
N GLY A 71 10.17 1.77 -11.44
CA GLY A 71 10.00 1.27 -12.82
C GLY A 71 9.43 2.32 -13.77
N LEU A 72 8.50 3.16 -13.30
CA LEU A 72 7.94 4.25 -14.10
C LEU A 72 8.99 5.29 -14.50
N LEU A 73 9.84 5.73 -13.56
CA LEU A 73 10.87 6.74 -13.85
C LEU A 73 11.89 6.21 -14.86
N ARG A 74 12.30 4.94 -14.68
CA ARG A 74 13.17 4.23 -15.64
C ARG A 74 12.54 4.12 -17.03
N LEU A 75 11.25 3.79 -17.11
CA LEU A 75 10.50 3.72 -18.38
C LEU A 75 10.43 5.09 -19.07
N LEU A 76 10.29 6.16 -18.30
CA LEU A 76 10.21 7.53 -18.79
C LEU A 76 11.57 8.17 -19.06
N ASN A 77 12.68 7.49 -18.72
CA ASN A 77 14.04 7.97 -18.83
C ASN A 77 14.27 9.32 -18.12
N VAL A 78 13.78 9.41 -16.87
CA VAL A 78 13.93 10.57 -15.96
C VAL A 78 14.44 10.15 -14.58
#